data_AF-A0A1Q7JRQ3-F1
#
_entry.id   AF-A0A1Q7JRQ3-F1
#
_cell.length_a   1.000
_cell.length_b   1.000
_cell.length_c   1.000
_cell.angle_alpha   90.00
_cell.angle_beta   90.00
_cell.angle_gamma   90.00
#
_symmetry.space_group_name_H-M   'P 1'
#
loop_
_entity.id
_entity.type
_entity.pdbx_description
1 polymer ?
#
loop_
_entity_poly.entity_id
_entity_poly.type
_entity_poly.pdbx_seq_one_letter_code
_entity_poly.pdbx_strand_id
1 'polypeptide(L)'
;MPNIASWHPQVVHFAIALLAIGVLFRWISLTGKAAFTGPAAATLLLAGTLAALLAVHSGLDAHGPVERIPGARAAVAEHEQWGERTRNLFLIVAALEVAALALTGKPGVKKGLLVASAIVGLAGGGALYEAGEHGGDLVYSYAGGIGIRSGDSSDVPRLLLAGLYQSAQQARARHDSAAAAELFGELARRWPADTNVRLLTIQSLLQDRHDGKGALDALAKFTVPADNARLVLGVGYLKADAFVAVGKPDSARAVLEALVRQFPDNSRIKERLAKLK
;
A
#
# COMPACT_ATOMS: atom_id res chain seq x y z
N MET A 1 -14.60 -13.72 8.96
CA MET A 1 -15.33 -12.49 8.56
C MET A 1 -14.86 -12.10 7.16
N PRO A 2 -15.68 -11.39 6.35
CA PRO A 2 -15.26 -10.90 5.03
C PRO A 2 -14.12 -9.89 5.14
N ASN A 3 -13.24 -9.83 4.14
CA ASN A 3 -12.16 -8.84 4.07
C ASN A 3 -12.75 -7.44 3.89
N ILE A 4 -12.39 -6.51 4.79
CA ILE A 4 -12.88 -5.12 4.77
C ILE A 4 -11.76 -4.08 4.64
N ALA A 5 -10.57 -4.48 4.16
CA ALA A 5 -9.39 -3.64 4.03
C ALA A 5 -9.65 -2.31 3.28
N SER A 6 -10.41 -2.36 2.18
CA SER A 6 -10.68 -1.18 1.34
C SER A 6 -11.48 -0.09 2.07
N TRP A 7 -12.16 -0.45 3.15
CA TRP A 7 -12.97 0.46 3.97
C TRP A 7 -12.19 1.04 5.14
N HIS A 8 -10.95 0.61 5.37
CA HIS A 8 -10.15 1.05 6.51
C HIS A 8 -10.05 2.57 6.60
N PRO A 9 -9.72 3.32 5.53
CA PRO A 9 -9.69 4.77 5.58
C PRO A 9 -11.05 5.38 5.98
N GLN A 10 -12.18 4.85 5.51
CA GLN A 10 -13.50 5.36 5.85
C GLN A 10 -13.85 5.09 7.32
N VAL A 11 -13.56 3.88 7.81
CA VAL A 11 -13.88 3.47 9.18
C VAL A 11 -13.06 4.26 10.21
N VAL A 12 -11.78 4.56 9.94
CA VAL A 12 -10.95 5.33 10.88
C VAL A 12 -11.47 6.75 11.11
N HIS A 13 -12.12 7.40 10.14
CA HIS A 13 -12.70 8.73 10.33
C HIS A 13 -13.82 8.72 11.39
N PHE A 14 -14.64 7.66 11.41
CA PHE A 14 -15.66 7.51 12.44
C PHE A 14 -15.04 7.29 13.82
N ALA A 15 -13.98 6.47 13.91
CA ALA A 15 -13.26 6.28 15.17
C ALA A 15 -12.69 7.62 15.67
N ILE A 16 -12.00 8.38 14.82
CA ILE A 16 -11.40 9.67 15.17
C ILE A 16 -12.46 10.66 15.65
N ALA A 17 -13.50 10.90 14.83
CA ALA A 17 -14.50 11.92 15.14
C ALA A 17 -15.32 11.59 16.38
N LEU A 18 -15.84 10.35 16.48
CA LEU A 18 -16.72 9.96 17.58
C LEU A 18 -15.96 9.92 18.91
N LEU A 19 -14.73 9.38 18.93
CA LEU A 19 -13.94 9.29 20.16
C LEU A 19 -13.46 10.66 20.62
N ALA A 20 -12.93 11.51 19.72
CA ALA A 20 -12.48 12.85 20.08
C ALA A 20 -13.62 13.71 20.65
N ILE A 21 -14.77 13.73 19.98
CA ILE A 21 -15.95 14.50 20.45
C ILE A 21 -16.52 13.86 21.72
N GLY A 22 -16.55 12.53 21.81
CA GLY A 22 -17.01 11.79 23.00
C GLY A 22 -16.19 12.14 24.25
N VAL A 23 -14.86 12.19 24.13
CA VAL A 23 -13.96 12.61 25.22
C VAL A 23 -14.23 14.06 25.63
N LEU A 24 -14.33 14.97 24.66
CA LEU A 24 -14.65 16.37 24.94
C LEU A 24 -16.00 16.52 25.68
N PHE A 25 -17.05 15.86 25.18
CA PHE A 25 -18.37 15.92 25.80
C PHE A 25 -18.39 15.27 27.17
N ARG A 26 -17.59 14.22 27.40
CA ARG A 26 -17.45 13.62 28.73
C ARG A 26 -16.92 14.65 29.73
N TRP A 27 -15.89 15.43 29.36
CA TRP A 27 -15.38 16.52 30.21
C TRP A 27 -16.41 17.61 30.45
N ILE A 28 -17.13 18.07 29.41
CA ILE A 28 -18.18 19.08 29.57
C ILE A 28 -19.31 18.56 30.47
N SER A 29 -19.67 17.28 30.37
CA SER A 29 -20.73 16.68 31.18
C SER A 29 -20.44 16.71 32.67
N LEU A 30 -19.17 16.63 33.07
CA LEU A 30 -18.76 16.69 34.48
C LEU A 30 -18.98 18.07 35.10
N THR A 31 -19.14 19.12 34.29
CA THR A 31 -19.48 20.46 34.79
C THR A 31 -20.94 20.58 35.24
N GLY A 32 -21.81 19.67 34.76
CA GLY A 32 -23.26 19.72 34.98
C GLY A 32 -23.99 20.85 34.25
N LYS A 33 -23.28 21.71 33.49
CA LYS A 33 -23.86 22.91 32.85
C LYS A 33 -24.57 22.64 31.53
N ALA A 34 -24.39 21.47 30.93
CA ALA A 34 -24.98 21.11 29.65
C ALA A 34 -25.56 19.69 29.70
N ALA A 35 -26.86 19.56 30.02
CA ALA A 35 -27.50 18.27 30.30
C ALA A 35 -27.40 17.26 29.15
N PHE A 36 -27.36 17.72 27.90
CA PHE A 36 -27.26 16.84 26.73
C PHE A 36 -25.90 16.13 26.62
N THR A 37 -24.83 16.72 27.17
CA THR A 37 -23.45 16.24 26.95
C THR A 37 -23.16 14.92 27.65
N GLY A 38 -23.88 14.61 28.74
CA GLY A 38 -23.72 13.34 29.46
C GLY A 38 -24.14 12.12 28.63
N PRO A 39 -25.42 12.07 28.17
CA PRO A 39 -25.89 11.02 27.26
C PRO A 39 -25.15 11.03 25.92
N ALA A 40 -24.88 12.21 25.35
CA ALA A 40 -24.16 12.30 24.08
C ALA A 40 -22.74 11.72 24.19
N ALA A 41 -21.99 12.03 25.26
CA ALA A 41 -20.68 11.46 25.49
C ALA A 41 -20.71 9.93 25.56
N ALA A 42 -21.68 9.34 26.29
CA ALA A 42 -21.80 7.89 26.40
C ALA A 42 -22.06 7.26 25.02
N THR A 43 -23.02 7.80 24.26
CA THR A 43 -23.34 7.31 22.91
C THR A 43 -22.14 7.39 21.98
N LEU A 44 -21.46 8.54 21.95
CA LEU A 44 -20.30 8.78 21.08
C LEU A 44 -19.10 7.89 21.45
N LEU A 45 -18.80 7.74 22.74
CA LEU A 45 -17.71 6.89 23.21
C LEU A 45 -17.98 5.41 22.89
N LEU A 46 -19.21 4.93 23.08
CA LEU A 46 -19.57 3.55 22.75
C LEU A 46 -19.53 3.30 21.22
N ALA A 47 -20.16 4.17 20.43
CA ALA A 47 -20.15 4.06 18.97
C ALA A 47 -18.73 4.20 18.39
N GLY A 48 -17.94 5.14 18.91
CA GLY A 48 -16.54 5.34 18.53
C GLY A 48 -15.66 4.15 18.91
N THR A 49 -15.92 3.49 20.05
CA THR A 49 -15.20 2.27 20.44
C THR A 49 -15.52 1.11 19.49
N LEU A 50 -16.78 0.97 19.06
CA LEU A 50 -17.16 0.02 18.02
C LEU A 50 -16.46 0.34 16.69
N ALA A 51 -16.40 1.62 16.30
CA ALA A 51 -15.65 2.04 15.13
C ALA A 51 -14.14 1.74 15.25
N ALA A 52 -13.54 1.90 16.44
CA ALA A 52 -12.14 1.56 16.68
C ALA A 52 -11.88 0.05 16.59
N LEU A 53 -12.80 -0.79 17.05
CA LEU A 53 -12.74 -2.24 16.85
C LEU A 53 -12.73 -2.60 15.36
N LEU A 54 -13.65 -1.99 14.60
CA LEU A 54 -13.73 -2.18 13.14
C LEU A 54 -12.51 -1.58 12.42
N ALA A 55 -11.96 -0.47 12.92
CA ALA A 55 -10.77 0.17 12.37
C ALA A 55 -9.54 -0.73 12.54
N VAL A 56 -9.33 -1.31 13.72
CA VAL A 56 -8.24 -2.27 13.93
C VAL A 56 -8.47 -3.53 13.08
N HIS A 57 -9.70 -4.04 13.00
CA HIS A 57 -9.99 -5.21 12.18
C HIS A 57 -9.73 -4.98 10.69
N SER A 58 -10.27 -3.89 10.13
CA SER A 58 -10.02 -3.48 8.75
C SER A 58 -8.56 -3.10 8.49
N GLY A 59 -7.86 -2.58 9.50
CA GLY A 59 -6.44 -2.28 9.47
C GLY A 59 -5.61 -3.54 9.35
N LEU A 60 -5.91 -4.58 10.14
CA LEU A 60 -5.29 -5.91 10.04
C LEU A 60 -5.52 -6.55 8.67
N ASP A 61 -6.72 -6.39 8.08
CA ASP A 61 -6.98 -6.85 6.71
C ASP A 61 -6.18 -6.07 5.65
N ALA A 62 -5.97 -4.76 5.88
CA ALA A 62 -5.21 -3.87 5.01
C ALA A 62 -3.68 -3.97 5.21
N HIS A 63 -3.27 -4.48 6.36
CA HIS A 63 -1.88 -4.56 6.83
C HIS A 63 -1.00 -5.33 5.85
N GLY A 64 -1.45 -6.52 5.41
CA GLY A 64 -0.66 -7.40 4.56
C GLY A 64 -0.15 -6.74 3.27
N PRO A 65 -0.99 -6.13 2.43
CA PRO A 65 -0.54 -5.42 1.22
C PRO A 65 0.32 -4.18 1.48
N VAL A 66 0.04 -3.41 2.54
CA VAL A 66 0.71 -2.12 2.83
C VAL A 66 2.06 -2.33 3.51
N GLU A 67 2.19 -3.29 4.43
CA GLU A 67 3.50 -3.66 5.01
C GLU A 67 4.51 -4.16 3.98
N ARG A 68 4.02 -4.74 2.88
CA ARG A 68 4.84 -5.22 1.77
C ARG A 68 5.48 -4.08 0.98
N ILE A 69 5.07 -2.82 1.22
CA ILE A 69 5.75 -1.63 0.69
C ILE A 69 7.11 -1.50 1.40
N PRO A 70 8.24 -1.57 0.66
CA PRO A 70 9.56 -1.48 1.25
C PRO A 70 9.73 -0.18 2.06
N GLY A 71 10.27 -0.29 3.28
CA GLY A 71 10.45 0.84 4.21
C GLY A 71 9.21 1.18 5.05
N ALA A 72 8.01 0.81 4.62
CA ALA A 72 6.77 1.17 5.32
C ALA A 72 6.50 0.31 6.57
N ARG A 73 7.06 -0.90 6.67
CA ARG A 73 6.72 -1.88 7.71
C ARG A 73 6.83 -1.34 9.15
N ALA A 74 7.90 -0.61 9.47
CA ALA A 74 8.07 -0.04 10.81
C ALA A 74 6.98 1.00 11.11
N ALA A 75 6.68 1.87 10.15
CA ALA A 75 5.61 2.86 10.26
C ALA A 75 4.21 2.20 10.33
N VAL A 76 3.99 1.11 9.59
CA VAL A 76 2.73 0.35 9.64
C VAL A 76 2.55 -0.30 10.99
N ALA A 77 3.59 -0.95 11.51
CA ALA A 77 3.55 -1.58 12.83
C ALA A 77 3.38 -0.55 13.96
N GLU A 78 3.99 0.63 13.84
CA GLU A 78 3.82 1.70 14.83
C GLU A 78 2.39 2.26 14.81
N HIS A 79 1.85 2.56 13.62
CA HIS A 79 0.44 2.94 13.44
C HIS A 79 -0.51 1.87 14.00
N GLU A 80 -0.27 0.59 13.70
CA GLU A 80 -1.06 -0.53 14.20
C GLU A 80 -1.03 -0.60 15.73
N GLN A 81 0.16 -0.56 16.34
CA GLN A 81 0.31 -0.60 17.80
C GLN A 81 -0.44 0.53 18.48
N TRP A 82 -0.39 1.74 17.92
CA TRP A 82 -1.15 2.87 18.44
C TRP A 82 -2.66 2.71 18.20
N GLY A 83 -3.07 2.13 17.08
CA GLY A 83 -4.46 1.74 16.81
C GLY A 83 -4.98 0.71 17.83
N GLU A 84 -4.16 -0.30 18.18
CA GLU A 84 -4.49 -1.29 19.21
C GLU A 84 -4.56 -0.67 20.61
N ARG A 85 -3.61 0.22 20.95
CA ARG A 85 -3.62 0.97 22.21
C ARG A 85 -4.88 1.82 22.32
N THR A 86 -5.25 2.51 21.24
CA THR A 86 -6.49 3.30 21.14
C THR A 86 -7.70 2.42 21.40
N ARG A 87 -7.84 1.30 20.65
CA ARG A 87 -8.91 0.31 20.85
C ARG A 87 -8.97 -0.14 22.32
N ASN A 88 -7.85 -0.55 22.91
CA ASN A 88 -7.81 -1.10 24.25
C ASN A 88 -8.19 -0.06 25.33
N LEU A 89 -7.68 1.17 25.23
CA LEU A 89 -8.03 2.25 26.15
C LEU A 89 -9.51 2.61 26.04
N PHE A 90 -10.06 2.68 24.83
CA PHE A 90 -11.47 3.00 24.65
C PHE A 90 -12.41 1.83 24.99
N LEU A 91 -11.96 0.58 24.96
CA LEU A 91 -12.69 -0.55 25.56
C LEU A 91 -12.81 -0.38 27.09
N ILE A 92 -11.76 0.10 27.77
CA ILE A 92 -11.82 0.41 29.20
C ILE A 92 -12.81 1.55 29.45
N VAL A 93 -12.75 2.63 28.66
CA VAL A 93 -13.70 3.75 28.72
C VAL A 93 -15.13 3.24 28.53
N ALA A 94 -15.40 2.45 27.48
CA ALA A 94 -16.71 1.88 27.20
C ALA A 94 -17.23 1.03 28.38
N ALA A 95 -16.38 0.23 29.02
CA ALA A 95 -16.76 -0.54 30.20
C ALA A 95 -17.14 0.37 31.38
N LEU A 96 -16.40 1.44 31.63
CA LEU A 96 -16.72 2.45 32.65
C LEU A 96 -18.05 3.16 32.36
N GLU A 97 -18.31 3.50 31.11
CA GLU A 97 -19.56 4.11 30.64
C GLU A 97 -20.75 3.18 30.85
N VAL A 98 -20.65 1.92 30.42
CA VAL A 98 -21.70 0.91 30.62
C VAL A 98 -21.96 0.67 32.11
N ALA A 99 -20.92 0.58 32.94
CA ALA A 99 -21.07 0.43 34.38
C ALA A 99 -21.76 1.65 35.02
N ALA A 100 -21.42 2.87 34.59
CA ALA A 100 -22.06 4.09 35.07
C ALA A 100 -23.54 4.21 34.64
N LEU A 101 -23.91 3.65 33.49
CA LEU A 101 -25.29 3.56 33.02
C LEU A 101 -26.11 2.49 33.77
N ALA A 102 -25.50 1.34 34.06
CA ALA A 102 -26.14 0.23 34.76
C ALA A 102 -26.39 0.51 36.26
N LEU A 103 -25.61 1.40 36.88
CA LEU A 103 -25.76 1.78 38.29
C LEU A 103 -26.95 2.72 38.51
N THR A 104 -28.02 2.19 39.11
CA THR A 104 -29.13 2.97 39.65
C THR A 104 -28.95 3.18 41.16
N GLY A 105 -29.29 4.38 41.67
CA GLY A 105 -29.33 4.66 43.12
C GLY A 105 -27.99 4.92 43.84
N LYS A 106 -26.83 4.93 43.16
CA LYS A 106 -25.50 5.24 43.77
C LYS A 106 -24.80 6.43 43.09
N PRO A 107 -25.23 7.68 43.33
CA PRO A 107 -24.76 8.85 42.59
C PRO A 107 -23.26 9.14 42.75
N GLY A 108 -22.69 8.90 43.95
CA GLY A 108 -21.25 9.09 44.19
C GLY A 108 -20.39 8.12 43.38
N VAL A 109 -20.76 6.84 43.35
CA VAL A 109 -20.06 5.80 42.57
C VAL A 109 -20.18 6.08 41.07
N LYS A 110 -21.38 6.44 40.60
CA LYS A 110 -21.61 6.83 39.21
C LYS A 110 -20.72 8.00 38.80
N LYS A 111 -20.65 9.05 39.63
CA LYS A 111 -19.78 10.20 39.38
C LYS A 111 -18.31 9.79 39.31
N GLY A 112 -17.85 8.91 40.23
CA GLY A 112 -16.49 8.37 40.22
C GLY A 112 -16.14 7.64 38.93
N LEU A 113 -17.04 6.79 38.42
CA LEU A 113 -16.85 6.08 37.14
C LEU A 113 -16.77 7.03 35.95
N LEU A 114 -17.62 8.06 35.91
CA LEU A 114 -17.59 9.06 34.83
C LEU A 114 -16.31 9.91 34.85
N VAL A 115 -15.79 10.21 36.05
CA VAL A 115 -14.49 10.88 36.19
C VAL A 115 -13.36 9.97 35.73
N ALA A 116 -13.37 8.69 36.12
CA ALA A 116 -12.41 7.71 35.65
C ALA A 116 -12.47 7.56 34.10
N SER A 117 -13.68 7.49 33.54
CA SER A 117 -13.90 7.49 32.09
C SER A 117 -13.28 8.72 31.41
N ALA A 118 -13.45 9.91 31.99
CA ALA A 118 -12.87 11.15 31.46
C ALA A 118 -11.33 11.12 31.45
N ILE A 119 -10.72 10.62 32.53
CA ILE A 119 -9.26 10.55 32.67
C ILE A 119 -8.67 9.51 31.70
N VAL A 120 -9.22 8.29 31.69
CA VAL A 120 -8.78 7.25 30.75
C VAL A 120 -9.04 7.68 29.31
N GLY A 121 -10.16 8.39 29.07
CA GLY A 121 -10.49 8.97 27.78
C GLY A 121 -9.48 10.01 27.28
N LEU A 122 -8.83 10.79 28.17
CA LEU A 122 -7.72 11.65 27.75
C LEU A 122 -6.51 10.85 27.29
N ALA A 123 -6.12 9.81 28.03
CA ALA A 123 -5.04 8.93 27.62
C ALA A 123 -5.37 8.22 26.29
N GLY A 124 -6.62 7.77 26.12
CA GLY A 124 -7.15 7.24 24.88
C GLY A 124 -7.11 8.26 23.74
N GLY A 125 -7.44 9.52 24.01
CA GLY A 125 -7.32 10.63 23.06
C GLY A 125 -5.88 10.88 22.61
N GLY A 126 -4.91 10.76 23.51
CA GLY A 126 -3.48 10.79 23.17
C GLY A 126 -3.09 9.63 22.26
N ALA A 127 -3.48 8.40 22.61
CA ALA A 127 -3.21 7.23 21.75
C ALA A 127 -3.89 7.35 20.36
N LEU A 128 -5.12 7.91 20.32
CA LEU A 128 -5.85 8.16 19.08
C LEU A 128 -5.13 9.18 18.20
N TYR A 129 -4.58 10.23 18.82
CA TYR A 129 -3.75 11.22 18.13
C TYR A 129 -2.51 10.57 17.51
N GLU A 130 -1.75 9.78 18.29
CA GLU A 130 -0.56 9.08 17.78
C GLU A 130 -0.92 8.09 16.67
N ALA A 131 -2.00 7.33 16.82
CA ALA A 131 -2.49 6.46 15.75
C ALA A 131 -2.80 7.25 14.47
N GLY A 132 -3.41 8.43 14.60
CA GLY A 132 -3.67 9.35 13.50
C GLY A 132 -2.39 9.91 12.87
N GLU A 133 -1.42 10.35 13.67
CA GLU A 133 -0.14 10.90 13.21
C GLU A 133 0.66 9.85 12.42
N HIS A 134 0.85 8.65 12.98
CA HIS A 134 1.52 7.55 12.28
C HIS A 134 0.74 7.07 11.06
N GLY A 135 -0.59 7.14 11.08
CA GLY A 135 -1.43 6.90 9.90
C GLY A 135 -1.21 7.95 8.81
N GLY A 136 -1.06 9.21 9.20
CA GLY A 136 -0.65 10.30 8.33
C GLY A 136 0.73 10.06 7.72
N ASP A 137 1.69 9.55 8.49
CA ASP A 137 3.05 9.24 8.01
C ASP A 137 3.05 8.18 6.93
N LEU A 138 2.20 7.17 7.10
CA LEU A 138 1.96 6.16 6.08
C LEU A 138 1.43 6.79 4.80
N VAL A 139 0.46 7.68 4.90
CA VAL A 139 -0.10 8.34 3.73
C VAL A 139 0.92 9.29 3.11
N TYR A 140 1.58 10.18 3.85
CA TYR A 140 2.43 11.20 3.24
C TYR A 140 3.76 10.63 2.75
N SER A 141 4.34 9.68 3.46
CA SER A 141 5.63 9.07 3.07
C SER A 141 5.45 8.01 1.99
N TYR A 142 4.26 7.40 1.86
CA TYR A 142 4.06 6.26 0.95
C TYR A 142 2.87 6.37 -0.02
N ALA A 143 1.97 7.36 0.11
CA ALA A 143 0.74 7.47 -0.71
C ALA A 143 0.17 8.88 -1.04
N GLY A 144 0.75 10.01 -0.58
CA GLY A 144 0.08 11.33 -0.65
C GLY A 144 0.91 12.61 -0.48
N GLY A 145 2.22 12.56 -0.22
CA GLY A 145 3.09 13.76 -0.11
C GLY A 145 4.57 13.45 -0.25
N ILE A 146 4.91 12.80 -1.36
CA ILE A 146 6.22 12.21 -1.63
C ILE A 146 7.31 13.29 -1.58
N GLY A 147 8.31 13.09 -0.71
CA GLY A 147 9.46 13.98 -0.53
C GLY A 147 9.25 15.20 0.38
N ILE A 148 8.05 15.42 0.92
CA ILE A 148 7.73 16.63 1.73
C ILE A 148 8.00 16.41 3.24
N ARG A 149 7.79 15.20 3.77
CA ARG A 149 8.10 14.87 5.18
C ARG A 149 9.55 14.40 5.38
N SER A 150 10.11 13.65 4.41
CA SER A 150 11.47 13.09 4.50
C SER A 150 12.58 14.09 4.19
N GLY A 151 12.27 15.13 3.40
CA GLY A 151 13.28 16.06 2.87
C GLY A 151 14.18 15.46 1.79
N ASP A 152 13.99 14.19 1.39
CA ASP A 152 14.74 13.56 0.31
C ASP A 152 14.05 13.79 -1.04
N SER A 153 14.66 14.64 -1.85
CA SER A 153 14.19 14.96 -3.20
C SER A 153 14.16 13.76 -4.17
N SER A 154 14.84 12.65 -3.85
CA SER A 154 14.90 11.45 -4.70
C SER A 154 13.65 10.57 -4.65
N ASP A 155 12.75 10.81 -3.69
CA ASP A 155 11.48 10.09 -3.58
C ASP A 155 10.51 10.46 -4.70
N VAL A 156 10.52 11.73 -5.11
CA VAL A 156 9.68 12.27 -6.20
C VAL A 156 9.95 11.57 -7.54
N PRO A 157 11.20 11.44 -8.03
CA PRO A 157 11.46 10.72 -9.28
C PRO A 157 11.18 9.22 -9.16
N ARG A 158 11.38 8.59 -7.99
CA ARG A 158 11.02 7.17 -7.80
C ARG A 158 9.50 6.94 -7.91
N LEU A 159 8.69 7.81 -7.31
CA LEU A 159 7.24 7.74 -7.49
C LEU A 159 6.85 7.95 -8.95
N LEU A 160 7.42 8.95 -9.61
CA LEU A 160 7.09 9.24 -11.00
C LEU A 160 7.37 8.03 -11.91
N LEU A 161 8.50 7.34 -11.71
CA LEU A 161 8.81 6.10 -12.42
C LEU A 161 7.72 5.05 -12.20
N ALA A 162 7.33 4.82 -10.94
CA ALA A 162 6.30 3.84 -10.59
C ALA A 162 4.93 4.21 -11.20
N GLY A 163 4.56 5.49 -11.18
CA GLY A 163 3.33 6.01 -11.78
C GLY A 163 3.28 5.79 -13.28
N LEU A 164 4.35 6.16 -14.00
CA LEU A 164 4.46 5.96 -15.44
C LEU A 164 4.41 4.48 -15.82
N TYR A 165 5.08 3.61 -15.07
CA TYR A 165 4.99 2.16 -15.28
C TYR A 165 3.56 1.65 -15.11
N GLN A 166 2.89 2.02 -14.01
CA GLN A 166 1.53 1.56 -13.74
C GLN A 166 0.53 2.09 -14.77
N SER A 167 0.66 3.34 -15.21
CA SER A 167 -0.12 3.90 -16.31
C SER A 167 0.08 3.13 -17.60
N ALA A 168 1.32 2.72 -17.91
CA ALA A 168 1.61 1.94 -19.11
C ALA A 168 0.96 0.54 -19.05
N GLN A 169 0.96 -0.10 -17.88
CA GLN A 169 0.27 -1.39 -17.70
C GLN A 169 -1.25 -1.25 -17.80
N GLN A 170 -1.83 -0.16 -17.27
CA GLN A 170 -3.26 0.12 -17.43
C GLN A 170 -3.65 0.37 -18.89
N ALA A 171 -2.81 1.08 -19.65
CA ALA A 171 -3.02 1.26 -21.08
C ALA A 171 -3.04 -0.10 -21.81
N ARG A 172 -2.09 -0.99 -21.51
CA ARG A 172 -2.11 -2.38 -22.02
C ARG A 172 -3.36 -3.15 -21.64
N ALA A 173 -3.81 -3.05 -20.39
CA ALA A 173 -5.02 -3.71 -19.93
C ALA A 173 -6.29 -3.22 -20.66
N ARG A 174 -6.26 -1.99 -21.18
CA ARG A 174 -7.31 -1.40 -22.02
C ARG A 174 -7.07 -1.61 -23.52
N HIS A 175 -6.07 -2.42 -23.88
CA HIS A 175 -5.64 -2.67 -25.25
C HIS A 175 -5.17 -1.42 -26.03
N ASP A 176 -4.73 -0.38 -25.32
CA ASP A 176 -4.14 0.82 -25.90
C ASP A 176 -2.61 0.70 -25.97
N SER A 177 -2.14 -0.01 -26.99
CA SER A 177 -0.71 -0.23 -27.23
C SER A 177 0.04 1.08 -27.54
N ALA A 178 -0.61 2.03 -28.21
CA ALA A 178 0.04 3.29 -28.59
C ALA A 178 0.40 4.13 -27.36
N ALA A 179 -0.54 4.26 -26.41
CA ALA A 179 -0.32 4.97 -25.14
C ALA A 179 0.68 4.23 -24.24
N ALA A 180 0.60 2.90 -24.15
CA ALA A 180 1.57 2.11 -23.39
C ALA A 180 3.00 2.36 -23.89
N ALA A 181 3.20 2.35 -25.21
CA ALA A 181 4.50 2.58 -25.81
C ALA A 181 5.02 4.02 -25.66
N GLU A 182 4.13 5.01 -25.62
CA GLU A 182 4.51 6.38 -25.31
C GLU A 182 5.02 6.50 -23.87
N LEU A 183 4.30 5.92 -22.91
CA LEU A 183 4.66 5.94 -21.48
C LEU A 183 5.98 5.20 -21.20
N PHE A 184 6.22 4.05 -21.85
CA PHE A 184 7.53 3.39 -21.77
C PHE A 184 8.64 4.16 -22.48
N GLY A 185 8.33 4.91 -23.54
CA GLY A 185 9.27 5.83 -24.17
C GLY A 185 9.64 7.01 -23.26
N GLU A 186 8.68 7.52 -22.49
CA GLU A 186 8.92 8.56 -21.48
C GLU A 186 9.79 8.07 -20.33
N LEU A 187 9.55 6.85 -19.84
CA LEU A 187 10.43 6.20 -18.88
C LEU A 187 11.88 6.13 -19.40
N ALA A 188 12.08 5.71 -20.66
CA ALA A 188 13.41 5.61 -21.26
C ALA A 188 14.13 6.96 -21.37
N ARG A 189 13.41 8.04 -21.68
CA ARG A 189 13.98 9.39 -21.75
C ARG A 189 14.42 9.91 -20.39
N ARG A 190 13.63 9.64 -19.34
CA ARG A 190 13.89 10.14 -17.98
C ARG A 190 14.91 9.32 -17.21
N TRP A 191 14.96 8.01 -17.45
CA TRP A 191 15.91 7.08 -16.81
C TRP A 191 16.69 6.25 -17.85
N PRO A 192 17.48 6.89 -18.73
CA PRO A 192 18.15 6.21 -19.84
C PRO A 192 19.22 5.22 -19.38
N ALA A 193 19.78 5.42 -18.18
CA ALA A 193 20.79 4.53 -17.59
C ALA A 193 20.19 3.38 -16.78
N ASP A 194 18.88 3.41 -16.48
CA ASP A 194 18.25 2.36 -15.66
C ASP A 194 18.05 1.08 -16.47
N THR A 195 18.71 0.01 -16.04
CA THR A 195 18.71 -1.30 -16.69
C THR A 195 17.29 -1.89 -16.81
N ASN A 196 16.43 -1.72 -15.81
CA ASN A 196 15.07 -2.25 -15.85
C ASN A 196 14.18 -1.45 -16.81
N VAL A 197 14.30 -0.13 -16.80
CA VAL A 197 13.60 0.75 -17.74
C VAL A 197 13.99 0.39 -19.17
N ARG A 198 15.28 0.20 -19.45
CA ARG A 198 15.76 -0.22 -20.78
C ARG A 198 15.12 -1.54 -21.25
N LEU A 199 14.99 -2.54 -20.37
CA LEU A 199 14.32 -3.80 -20.71
C LEU A 199 12.82 -3.62 -20.95
N LEU A 200 12.14 -2.80 -20.13
CA LEU A 200 10.72 -2.49 -20.31
C LEU A 200 10.48 -1.79 -21.65
N THR A 201 11.37 -0.88 -22.06
CA THR A 201 11.31 -0.24 -23.37
C THR A 201 11.51 -1.24 -24.50
N ILE A 202 12.46 -2.18 -24.38
CA ILE A 202 12.65 -3.25 -25.37
C ILE A 202 11.39 -4.14 -25.47
N GLN A 203 10.82 -4.51 -24.32
CA GLN A 203 9.56 -5.25 -24.31
C GLN A 203 8.44 -4.47 -24.98
N SER A 204 8.36 -3.15 -24.74
CA SER A 204 7.37 -2.29 -25.36
C SER A 204 7.55 -2.18 -26.88
N LEU A 205 8.80 -2.18 -27.37
CA LEU A 205 9.06 -2.26 -28.81
C LEU A 205 8.42 -3.52 -29.41
N LEU A 206 8.53 -4.67 -28.75
CA LEU A 206 7.93 -5.93 -29.23
C LEU A 206 6.41 -5.97 -29.08
N GLN A 207 5.92 -5.63 -27.89
CA GLN A 207 4.53 -5.86 -27.49
C GLN A 207 3.59 -4.76 -27.94
N ASP A 208 4.06 -3.51 -27.92
CA ASP A 208 3.21 -2.34 -28.07
C ASP A 208 3.47 -1.60 -29.40
N ARG A 209 4.74 -1.51 -29.84
CA ARG A 209 5.11 -0.93 -31.14
C ARG A 209 5.18 -1.95 -32.27
N HIS A 210 5.22 -3.24 -31.94
CA HIS A 210 5.46 -4.34 -32.89
C HIS A 210 6.72 -4.15 -33.74
N ASP A 211 7.75 -3.51 -33.19
CA ASP A 211 9.04 -3.24 -33.81
C ASP A 211 10.09 -4.26 -33.36
N GLY A 212 10.06 -5.45 -33.99
CA GLY A 212 11.03 -6.51 -33.74
C GLY A 212 12.47 -6.13 -34.10
N LYS A 213 12.66 -5.28 -35.13
CA LYS A 213 13.99 -4.85 -35.58
C LYS A 213 14.60 -3.89 -34.57
N GLY A 214 13.86 -2.87 -34.15
CA GLY A 214 14.29 -1.92 -33.13
C GLY A 214 14.58 -2.62 -31.79
N ALA A 215 13.80 -3.64 -31.41
CA ALA A 215 14.09 -4.45 -30.24
C ALA A 215 15.43 -5.19 -30.33
N LEU A 216 15.75 -5.80 -31.49
CA LEU A 216 17.05 -6.45 -31.71
C LEU A 216 18.21 -5.45 -31.65
N ASP A 217 18.05 -4.27 -32.28
CA ASP A 217 19.07 -3.22 -32.27
C ASP A 217 19.34 -2.69 -30.85
N ALA A 218 18.29 -2.56 -30.03
CA ALA A 218 18.40 -2.16 -28.63
C ALA A 218 19.06 -3.26 -27.76
N LEU A 219 18.69 -4.52 -27.98
CA LEU A 219 19.28 -5.68 -27.29
C LEU A 219 20.77 -5.87 -27.63
N ALA A 220 21.18 -5.55 -28.86
CA ALA A 220 22.60 -5.63 -29.26
C ALA A 220 23.50 -4.66 -28.47
N LYS A 221 22.93 -3.56 -27.97
CA LYS A 221 23.62 -2.55 -27.15
C LYS A 221 23.52 -2.84 -25.64
N PHE A 222 22.92 -3.98 -25.27
CA PHE A 222 22.65 -4.32 -23.88
C PHE A 222 23.67 -5.34 -23.37
N THR A 223 24.57 -4.89 -22.50
CA THR A 223 25.57 -5.76 -21.85
C THR A 223 24.97 -6.41 -20.62
N VAL A 224 24.99 -7.74 -20.57
CA VAL A 224 24.49 -8.53 -19.43
C VAL A 224 25.67 -9.17 -18.69
N PRO A 225 25.88 -8.86 -17.41
CA PRO A 225 26.82 -9.59 -16.56
C PRO A 225 26.42 -11.08 -16.50
N ALA A 226 27.38 -11.97 -16.77
CA ALA A 226 27.12 -13.41 -16.90
C ALA A 226 26.68 -14.08 -15.58
N ASP A 227 27.00 -13.45 -14.45
CA ASP A 227 26.62 -13.85 -13.09
C ASP A 227 25.16 -13.48 -12.73
N ASN A 228 24.50 -12.62 -13.52
CA ASN A 228 23.12 -12.22 -13.28
C ASN A 228 22.13 -13.09 -14.08
N ALA A 229 21.85 -14.29 -13.55
CA ALA A 229 20.95 -15.27 -14.18
C ALA A 229 19.58 -14.69 -14.57
N ARG A 230 19.00 -13.81 -13.76
CA ARG A 230 17.70 -13.17 -14.04
C ARG A 230 17.78 -12.29 -15.30
N LEU A 231 18.84 -11.50 -15.42
CA LEU A 231 19.04 -10.59 -16.53
C LEU A 231 19.38 -11.35 -17.82
N VAL A 232 20.21 -12.41 -17.71
CA VAL A 232 20.54 -13.31 -18.83
C VAL A 232 19.27 -13.94 -19.40
N LEU A 233 18.42 -14.50 -18.53
CA LEU A 233 17.14 -15.10 -18.96
C LEU A 233 16.19 -14.07 -19.57
N GLY A 234 16.04 -12.90 -18.93
CA GLY A 234 15.16 -11.84 -19.42
C GLY A 234 15.55 -11.34 -20.80
N VAL A 235 16.83 -11.02 -21.00
CA VAL A 235 17.37 -10.58 -22.29
C VAL A 235 17.29 -11.70 -23.33
N GLY A 236 17.60 -12.93 -22.95
CA GLY A 236 17.52 -14.08 -23.85
C GLY A 236 16.09 -14.34 -24.34
N TYR A 237 15.07 -14.23 -23.47
CA TYR A 237 13.68 -14.33 -23.87
C TYR A 237 13.25 -13.20 -24.80
N LEU A 238 13.59 -11.94 -24.48
CA LEU A 238 13.29 -10.80 -25.35
C LEU A 238 13.97 -10.94 -26.72
N LYS A 239 15.19 -11.47 -26.76
CA LYS A 239 15.93 -11.72 -28.01
C LYS A 239 15.27 -12.81 -28.85
N ALA A 240 14.81 -13.89 -28.23
CA ALA A 240 14.05 -14.93 -28.92
C ALA A 240 12.72 -14.38 -29.47
N ASP A 241 11.96 -13.65 -28.65
CA ASP A 241 10.68 -13.03 -29.05
C ASP A 241 10.89 -12.01 -30.18
N ALA A 242 11.98 -11.24 -30.15
CA ALA A 242 12.35 -10.31 -31.21
C ALA A 242 12.72 -11.01 -32.53
N PHE A 243 13.44 -12.14 -32.48
CA PHE A 243 13.73 -12.93 -33.67
C PHE A 243 12.47 -13.53 -34.29
N VAL A 244 11.52 -13.99 -33.48
CA VAL A 244 10.21 -14.44 -33.98
C VAL A 244 9.46 -13.28 -34.65
N ALA A 245 9.44 -12.10 -34.03
CA ALA A 245 8.76 -10.92 -34.55
C ALA A 245 9.30 -10.46 -35.92
N VAL A 246 10.59 -10.71 -36.23
CA VAL A 246 11.18 -10.41 -37.55
C VAL A 246 11.22 -11.61 -38.51
N GLY A 247 10.48 -12.69 -38.21
CA GLY A 247 10.38 -13.86 -39.09
C GLY A 247 11.62 -14.75 -39.12
N LYS A 248 12.42 -14.79 -38.04
CA LYS A 248 13.64 -15.62 -37.91
C LYS A 248 13.52 -16.67 -36.79
N PRO A 249 12.61 -17.64 -36.89
CA PRO A 249 12.37 -18.63 -35.83
C PRO A 249 13.58 -19.51 -35.52
N ASP A 250 14.44 -19.83 -36.50
CA ASP A 250 15.67 -20.61 -36.25
C ASP A 250 16.67 -19.85 -35.38
N SER A 251 16.75 -18.52 -35.53
CA SER A 251 17.57 -17.67 -34.66
C SER A 251 16.99 -17.60 -33.24
N ALA A 252 15.67 -17.56 -33.11
CA ALA A 252 15.00 -17.64 -31.81
C ALA A 252 15.26 -18.99 -31.12
N ARG A 253 15.20 -20.09 -31.88
CA ARG A 253 15.50 -21.45 -31.41
C ARG A 253 16.92 -21.56 -30.88
N ALA A 254 17.91 -21.08 -31.66
CA ALA A 254 19.31 -21.10 -31.25
C ALA A 254 19.55 -20.33 -29.93
N VAL A 255 18.87 -19.19 -29.73
CA VAL A 255 18.94 -18.44 -28.47
C VAL A 255 18.38 -19.25 -27.30
N LEU A 256 17.21 -19.87 -27.46
CA LEU A 256 16.59 -20.67 -26.40
C LEU A 256 17.39 -21.95 -26.09
N GLU A 257 17.98 -22.60 -27.09
CA GLU A 257 18.87 -23.75 -26.89
C GLU A 257 20.13 -23.38 -26.09
N ALA A 258 20.73 -22.22 -26.37
CA ALA A 258 21.85 -21.71 -25.58
C ALA A 258 21.44 -21.47 -24.12
N LEU A 259 20.23 -20.92 -23.88
CA LEU A 259 19.71 -20.77 -22.52
C LEU A 259 19.43 -22.11 -21.84
N VAL A 260 18.94 -23.14 -22.55
CA VAL A 260 18.76 -24.50 -21.97
C VAL A 260 20.11 -25.10 -21.56
N ARG A 261 21.17 -24.92 -22.34
CA ARG A 261 22.52 -25.39 -21.96
C ARG A 261 23.03 -24.70 -20.71
N GLN A 262 22.74 -23.41 -20.55
CA GLN A 262 23.16 -22.62 -19.40
C GLN A 262 22.27 -22.85 -18.16
N PHE A 263 20.98 -23.11 -18.36
CA PHE A 263 19.98 -23.29 -17.30
C PHE A 263 19.14 -24.56 -17.54
N PRO A 264 19.74 -25.76 -17.41
CA PRO A 264 19.11 -27.03 -17.80
C PRO A 264 17.86 -27.38 -17.01
N ASP A 265 17.73 -26.89 -15.77
CA ASP A 265 16.61 -27.18 -14.89
C ASP A 265 15.40 -26.26 -15.11
N ASN A 266 15.51 -25.25 -15.98
CA ASN A 266 14.45 -24.28 -16.19
C ASN A 266 13.41 -24.78 -17.21
N SER A 267 12.30 -25.31 -16.71
CA SER A 267 11.18 -25.85 -17.50
C SER A 267 10.57 -24.83 -18.46
N ARG A 268 10.53 -23.54 -18.09
CA ARG A 268 9.92 -22.48 -18.90
C ARG A 268 10.66 -22.22 -20.22
N ILE A 269 11.99 -22.38 -20.24
CA ILE A 269 12.79 -22.26 -21.46
C ILE A 269 12.45 -23.41 -22.42
N LYS A 270 12.35 -24.64 -21.88
CA LYS A 270 12.01 -25.84 -22.64
C LYS A 270 10.61 -25.75 -23.26
N GLU A 271 9.63 -25.24 -22.51
CA GLU A 271 8.28 -24.99 -23.03
C GLU A 271 8.27 -23.96 -24.16
N ARG A 272 8.97 -22.82 -24.00
CA ARG A 272 9.08 -21.81 -25.06
C ARG A 272 9.75 -22.38 -26.31
N LEU A 273 10.81 -23.16 -26.14
CA LEU A 273 11.51 -23.83 -27.23
C LEU A 273 10.60 -24.81 -27.98
N ALA A 274 9.77 -25.57 -27.27
CA ALA A 274 8.81 -26.50 -27.86
C ALA A 274 7.73 -25.79 -28.70
N LYS A 275 7.33 -24.56 -28.33
CA LYS A 275 6.36 -23.74 -29.07
C LYS A 275 6.90 -23.14 -30.38
N LEU A 276 8.22 -23.21 -30.61
CA LEU A 276 8.86 -22.77 -31.85
C LEU A 276 9.14 -23.94 -32.83
N LYS A 277 8.61 -25.13 -32.57
CA LYS A 277 8.62 -26.26 -33.50
C LYS A 277 7.44 -26.17 -34.44
#